data_AF-A0A7X7RPZ9-F1
#
_entry.id   AF-A0A7X7RPZ9-F1
#
_cell.length_a   1.000
_cell.length_b   1.000
_cell.length_c   1.000
_cell.angle_alpha   90.00
_cell.angle_beta   90.00
_cell.angle_gamma   90.00
#
_symmetry.space_group_name_H-M   'P 1'
#
loop_
_entity.id
_entity.type
_entity.pdbx_description
1 polymer ?
#
loop_
_entity_poly.entity_id
_entity_poly.type
_entity_poly.pdbx_seq_one_letter_code
_entity_poly.pdbx_strand_id
1 'polypeptide(L)'
;MFKLDKWKNADQIFKNTNFLIAERDHISHSAVYLQMDYYRLIYKAKFDFLDTPSIDISSNLIRDYISNEKSIHYMVKQDVEDYIRKNGLYRIVQQR
;
A
#
# COMPACT_ATOMS: atom_id res chain seq x y z
N MET A 1 7.45 4.26 -0.44
CA MET A 1 8.89 4.22 -0.15
C MET A 1 9.59 5.55 -0.46
N PHE A 2 9.47 6.13 -1.65
CA PHE A 2 10.11 7.41 -2.07
C PHE A 2 9.74 8.71 -1.30
N LYS A 3 8.98 8.63 -0.22
CA LYS A 3 8.55 9.80 0.58
C LYS A 3 8.72 9.57 2.09
N LEU A 4 9.48 8.54 2.49
CA LEU A 4 9.64 8.19 3.90
C LEU A 4 10.33 9.30 4.70
N ASP A 5 11.23 10.04 4.07
CA ASP A 5 11.88 11.25 4.60
C ASP A 5 10.91 12.40 4.92
N LYS A 6 9.70 12.38 4.34
CA LYS A 6 8.66 13.39 4.60
C LYS A 6 7.76 13.03 5.79
N TRP A 7 7.97 11.86 6.40
CA TRP A 7 7.21 11.47 7.58
C TRP A 7 7.61 12.33 8.79
N LYS A 8 6.67 12.54 9.70
CA LYS A 8 6.95 13.22 10.96
C LYS A 8 8.01 12.43 11.74
N ASN A 9 9.10 13.09 12.12
CA ASN A 9 10.25 12.48 12.82
C ASN A 9 10.87 11.30 12.05
N ALA A 10 11.00 11.42 10.73
CA ALA A 10 11.54 10.36 9.88
C ALA A 10 12.90 9.83 10.35
N ASP A 11 13.78 10.71 10.84
CA ASP A 11 15.07 10.38 11.44
C ASP A 11 14.96 9.35 12.59
N GLN A 12 14.00 9.55 13.50
CA GLN A 12 13.76 8.63 14.62
C GLN A 12 13.17 7.31 14.14
N ILE A 13 12.29 7.35 13.13
CA ILE A 13 11.69 6.13 12.57
C ILE A 13 12.79 5.28 11.92
N PHE A 14 13.66 5.89 11.10
CA PHE A 14 14.80 5.22 10.46
C PHE A 14 15.78 4.62 11.46
N LYS A 15 16.04 5.30 12.58
CA LYS A 15 16.94 4.80 13.61
C LYS A 15 16.38 3.57 14.35
N ASN A 16 15.07 3.52 14.55
CA ASN A 16 14.43 2.55 15.44
C ASN A 16 13.75 1.37 14.71
N THR A 17 13.84 1.31 13.38
CA THR A 17 13.05 0.36 12.58
C THR A 17 13.88 -0.27 11.46
N ASN A 18 13.60 -1.53 11.15
CA ASN A 18 14.00 -2.17 9.90
C ASN A 18 12.82 -2.09 8.93
N PHE A 19 13.04 -1.49 7.77
CA PHE A 19 12.01 -1.34 6.75
C PHE A 19 12.01 -2.53 5.81
N LEU A 20 10.90 -3.23 5.74
CA LEU A 20 10.68 -4.31 4.79
C LEU A 20 9.88 -3.78 3.59
N ILE A 21 10.47 -3.83 2.40
CA ILE A 21 9.88 -3.30 1.17
C ILE A 21 9.24 -4.45 0.39
N ALA A 22 7.92 -4.42 0.27
CA ALA A 22 7.19 -5.27 -0.67
C ALA A 22 7.09 -4.58 -2.04
N GLU A 23 7.32 -5.32 -3.10
CA GLU A 23 7.22 -4.81 -4.46
C GLU A 23 5.77 -4.59 -4.87
N ARG A 24 5.54 -3.49 -5.60
CA ARG A 24 4.23 -3.10 -6.12
C ARG A 24 4.43 -2.26 -7.39
N ASP A 25 3.48 -2.34 -8.32
CA ASP A 25 3.33 -1.42 -9.46
C ASP A 25 4.47 -1.42 -10.51
N HIS A 26 5.17 -2.55 -10.69
CA HIS A 26 6.25 -2.72 -11.68
C HIS A 26 7.35 -1.61 -11.66
N ILE A 27 7.54 -0.95 -10.51
CA ILE A 27 8.58 0.07 -10.36
C ILE A 27 9.93 -0.59 -10.59
N SER A 28 10.79 0.04 -11.39
CA SER A 28 12.14 -0.47 -11.63
C SER A 28 12.85 -0.71 -10.32
N HIS A 29 13.31 -1.94 -10.11
CA HIS A 29 14.12 -2.34 -8.96
C HIS A 29 15.26 -1.35 -8.72
N SER A 30 15.93 -0.90 -9.79
CA SER A 30 17.04 0.05 -9.70
C SER A 30 16.67 1.37 -9.02
N ALA A 31 15.45 1.90 -9.26
CA ALA A 31 15.00 3.14 -8.64
C ALA A 31 14.76 2.95 -7.13
N VAL A 32 14.20 1.79 -6.74
CA VAL A 32 13.97 1.45 -5.33
C VAL A 32 15.30 1.26 -4.60
N TYR A 33 16.25 0.52 -5.19
CA TYR A 33 17.59 0.34 -4.64
C TYR A 33 18.31 1.68 -4.44
N LEU A 34 18.30 2.56 -5.45
CA LEU A 34 18.93 3.89 -5.35
C LEU A 34 18.36 4.71 -4.19
N GLN A 35 17.04 4.66 -3.99
CA GLN A 35 16.39 5.36 -2.90
C GLN A 35 16.71 4.75 -1.53
N MET A 36 16.86 3.43 -1.44
CA MET A 36 17.27 2.74 -0.21
C MET A 36 18.69 3.13 0.17
N ASP A 37 19.60 3.19 -0.82
CA ASP A 37 21.00 3.56 -0.61
C ASP A 37 21.13 5.01 -0.16
N TYR A 38 20.33 5.91 -0.73
CA TYR A 38 20.21 7.28 -0.23
C TYR A 38 19.81 7.31 1.26
N TYR A 39 18.76 6.57 1.65
CA TYR A 39 18.33 6.54 3.05
C TYR A 39 19.33 5.84 3.98
N ARG A 40 20.03 4.80 3.54
CA ARG A 40 21.12 4.14 4.27
C ARG A 40 22.27 5.12 4.52
N LEU A 41 22.62 5.93 3.52
CA LEU A 41 23.71 6.89 3.63
C LEU A 41 23.40 8.00 4.63
N ILE A 42 22.24 8.65 4.47
CA ILE A 42 21.84 9.84 5.23
C ILE A 42 21.34 9.50 6.62
N TYR A 43 20.51 8.46 6.76
CA TYR A 43 19.82 8.15 8.02
C TYR A 43 20.34 6.90 8.73
N LYS A 44 21.32 6.19 8.16
CA LYS A 44 21.77 4.86 8.64
C LYS A 44 20.61 3.86 8.76
N ALA A 45 19.59 4.06 7.92
CA ALA A 45 18.38 3.25 7.90
C ALA A 45 18.68 1.81 7.44
N LYS A 46 17.89 0.86 7.93
CA LYS A 46 17.99 -0.56 7.58
C LYS A 46 16.81 -0.93 6.69
N PHE A 47 17.09 -1.55 5.55
CA PHE A 47 16.08 -1.96 4.58
C PHE A 47 16.37 -3.35 4.02
N ASP A 48 15.33 -4.14 3.86
CA ASP A 48 15.33 -5.44 3.18
C ASP A 48 14.10 -5.56 2.27
N PHE A 49 14.17 -6.43 1.26
CA PHE A 49 13.02 -6.75 0.40
C PHE A 49 12.23 -7.94 0.95
N LEU A 50 10.92 -7.89 0.76
CA LEU A 50 10.04 -9.02 0.96
C LEU A 50 9.88 -9.77 -0.36
N ASP A 51 10.23 -11.05 -0.35
CA ASP A 51 9.88 -11.98 -1.43
C ASP A 51 8.39 -12.32 -1.34
N THR A 52 7.57 -11.51 -2.01
CA THR A 52 6.12 -11.66 -2.03
C THR A 52 5.59 -11.44 -3.44
N PRO A 53 4.54 -12.18 -3.85
CA PRO A 53 3.92 -11.95 -5.16
C PRO A 53 3.37 -10.52 -5.25
N SER A 54 3.58 -9.88 -6.40
CA SER A 54 2.95 -8.59 -6.70
C SER A 54 1.44 -8.79 -6.89
N ILE A 55 0.64 -8.10 -6.08
CA ILE A 55 -0.82 -8.11 -6.18
C ILE A 55 -1.26 -6.73 -6.66
N ASP A 56 -1.83 -6.67 -7.86
CA ASP A 56 -2.36 -5.43 -8.44
C ASP A 56 -3.80 -5.17 -7.98
N ILE A 57 -3.98 -5.01 -6.67
CA ILE A 57 -5.26 -4.65 -6.05
C ILE A 57 -5.01 -3.45 -5.13
N SER A 58 -5.83 -2.40 -5.28
CA SER A 58 -5.78 -1.22 -4.41
C SER A 58 -7.12 -0.95 -3.76
N SER A 59 -7.12 -0.30 -2.59
CA SER A 59 -8.36 0.10 -1.94
C SER A 59 -9.14 1.14 -2.77
N ASN A 60 -8.46 1.95 -3.60
CA ASN A 60 -9.13 2.84 -4.54
C ASN A 60 -9.90 2.02 -5.58
N LEU A 61 -9.24 1.04 -6.22
CA LEU A 61 -9.87 0.13 -7.18
C LEU A 61 -11.08 -0.59 -6.57
N ILE A 62 -10.94 -1.13 -5.36
CA ILE A 62 -12.04 -1.81 -4.64
C ILE A 62 -13.22 -0.85 -4.44
N ARG A 63 -12.98 0.35 -3.91
CA ARG A 63 -14.06 1.33 -3.67
C ARG A 63 -14.71 1.80 -4.97
N ASP A 64 -13.93 2.01 -6.02
CA ASP A 64 -14.43 2.38 -7.35
C ASP A 64 -15.28 1.25 -7.95
N TYR A 65 -14.89 -0.01 -7.77
CA TYR A 65 -15.70 -1.15 -8.22
C TYR A 65 -17.04 -1.19 -7.48
N ILE A 66 -17.02 -1.08 -6.16
CA ILE A 66 -18.23 -1.08 -5.33
C ILE A 66 -19.16 0.08 -5.72
N SER A 67 -18.63 1.28 -5.91
CA SER A 67 -19.41 2.46 -6.28
C SER A 67 -20.04 2.36 -7.67
N ASN A 68 -19.44 1.57 -8.57
CA ASN A 68 -19.93 1.26 -9.91
C ASN A 68 -20.70 -0.08 -9.97
N GLU A 69 -21.12 -0.61 -8.83
CA GLU A 69 -21.88 -1.88 -8.73
C GLU A 69 -21.17 -3.09 -9.36
N LYS A 70 -19.83 -3.08 -9.39
CA LYS A 70 -19.00 -4.18 -9.87
C LYS A 70 -18.64 -5.13 -8.74
N SER A 71 -18.48 -6.41 -9.07
CA SER A 71 -18.04 -7.44 -8.13
C SER A 71 -16.58 -7.22 -7.72
N ILE A 72 -16.29 -7.37 -6.43
CA ILE A 72 -14.94 -7.37 -5.86
C ILE A 72 -14.50 -8.77 -5.42
N HIS A 73 -15.20 -9.81 -5.90
CA HIS A 73 -14.91 -11.20 -5.58
C HIS A 73 -13.44 -11.53 -5.88
N TYR A 74 -12.77 -12.22 -4.96
CA TYR A 74 -11.32 -12.49 -4.95
C TYR A 74 -10.39 -11.28 -4.75
N MET A 75 -10.88 -10.05 -4.72
CA MET A 75 -10.04 -8.88 -4.40
C MET A 75 -9.82 -8.72 -2.89
N VAL A 76 -10.75 -9.24 -2.09
CA VAL A 76 -10.71 -9.28 -0.64
C VAL A 76 -11.15 -10.65 -0.14
N LYS A 77 -10.95 -10.93 1.14
CA LYS A 77 -11.53 -12.12 1.77
C LYS A 77 -13.07 -12.01 1.77
N GLN A 78 -13.74 -13.16 1.67
CA GLN A 78 -15.21 -13.24 1.59
C GLN A 78 -15.90 -12.55 2.78
N ASP A 79 -15.37 -12.71 3.99
CA ASP A 79 -15.89 -12.10 5.21
C ASP A 79 -15.85 -10.55 5.18
N VAL A 80 -14.82 -9.98 4.54
CA VAL A 80 -14.70 -8.54 4.30
C VAL A 80 -15.72 -8.06 3.28
N GLU A 81 -15.89 -8.78 2.16
CA GLU A 81 -16.90 -8.45 1.15
C GLU A 81 -18.32 -8.49 1.74
N ASP A 82 -18.62 -9.53 2.53
CA ASP A 82 -19.89 -9.67 3.24
C ASP A 82 -20.13 -8.51 4.20
N TYR A 83 -19.10 -8.11 4.95
CA TYR A 83 -19.19 -6.97 5.86
C TYR A 83 -19.46 -5.65 5.12
N ILE A 84 -18.74 -5.39 4.02
CA ILE A 84 -18.94 -4.21 3.17
C ILE A 84 -20.39 -4.16 2.67
N ARG A 85 -20.88 -5.28 2.12
CA ARG A 85 -22.24 -5.40 1.58
C ARG A 85 -23.30 -5.19 2.66
N LYS A 86 -23.16 -5.85 3.81
CA LYS A 86 -24.10 -5.77 4.95
C LYS A 86 -24.24 -4.34 5.47
N ASN A 87 -23.15 -3.58 5.50
CA ASN A 87 -23.12 -2.22 6.03
C ASN A 87 -23.25 -1.14 4.95
N GLY A 88 -23.43 -1.52 3.68
CA GLY A 88 -23.56 -0.57 2.57
C GLY A 88 -22.34 0.33 2.35
N LEU A 89 -21.15 -0.12 2.73
CA LEU A 89 -19.93 0.69 2.65
C LEU A 89 -19.56 0.98 1.20
N TYR A 90 -19.03 2.19 0.96
CA TYR A 90 -18.48 2.63 -0.33
C TYR A 90 -19.48 2.69 -1.49
N ARG A 91 -20.79 2.57 -1.21
CA ARG A 91 -21.85 2.83 -2.19
C ARG A 91 -22.05 4.34 -2.33
N ILE A 92 -22.33 4.79 -3.55
CA ILE A 92 -22.80 6.16 -3.78
C ILE A 92 -24.25 6.22 -3.29
N VAL A 93 -24.49 6.98 -2.23
CA VAL A 93 -25.86 7.32 -1.82
C VAL A 93 -26.37 8.32 -2.85
N GLN A 94 -27.31 7.91 -3.72
CA GLN A 94 -28.07 8.89 -4.50
C GLN A 94 -28.84 9.75 -3.50
N GLN A 95 -28.46 11.03 -3.39
CA GLN A 95 -29.32 12.03 -2.74
C GLN A 95 -30.56 12.15 -3.61
N ARG A 96 -31.71 11.76 -3.04
CA ARG A 96 -33.03 12.08 -3.58
C ARG A 96 -33.38 13.53 -3.27
#